data_AF-A0A4V2AW07-F1
#
_entry.id   AF-A0A4V2AW07-F1
#
_cell.length_a   1.000
_cell.length_b   1.000
_cell.length_c   1.000
_cell.angle_alpha   90.00
_cell.angle_beta   90.00
_cell.angle_gamma   90.00
#
_symmetry.space_group_name_H-M   'P 1'
#
loop_
_entity.id
_entity.type
_entity.pdbx_description
1 polymer ?
#
loop_
_entity_poly.entity_id
_entity_poly.type
_entity_poly.pdbx_seq_one_letter_code
_entity_poly.pdbx_strand_id
1 'polypeptide(L)'
;ICGYLAQTSYFNQLTCIALRDHDENPTFLPGLEKVLEQFSLVIVKERLGLYAYQVLKAKWRFQFKLLVWVDNLVAFPAHDVDQMRTIRTEVSNAADCFLVQSNSARIALELEGVASNRIQSFTPWIEERGDRTPAGRAKARAALGLSESDLIIAYLGQIEWEEGLSDLIAASKLLINREASLRAKLKIVICGVGSFSSDMRDIIKAMGLEENVVYYAPMRRLSASRKRFNAFAACRTW
;
A
#
# COMPACT_ATOMS: atom_id res chain seq x y z
N ILE A 1 -6.77 -13.49 -4.43
CA ILE A 1 -5.97 -12.75 -3.43
C ILE A 1 -5.62 -13.56 -2.17
N CYS A 2 -6.54 -14.33 -1.56
CA CYS A 2 -6.24 -15.10 -0.34
C CYS A 2 -5.11 -16.12 -0.52
N GLY A 3 -5.05 -16.82 -1.66
CA GLY A 3 -3.93 -17.71 -1.98
C GLY A 3 -2.60 -16.96 -2.05
N TYR A 4 -2.57 -15.78 -2.69
CA TYR A 4 -1.40 -14.91 -2.70
C TYR A 4 -1.03 -14.49 -1.27
N LEU A 5 -1.97 -13.98 -0.48
CA LEU A 5 -1.72 -13.54 0.90
C LEU A 5 -1.24 -14.68 1.82
N ALA A 6 -1.85 -15.87 1.74
CA ALA A 6 -1.40 -17.04 2.49
C ALA A 6 -0.02 -17.54 2.03
N GLN A 7 0.33 -17.38 0.75
CA GLN A 7 1.64 -17.73 0.21
C GLN A 7 2.72 -16.67 0.52
N THR A 8 2.31 -15.41 0.66
CA THR A 8 3.18 -14.25 0.82
C THR A 8 3.31 -13.72 2.23
N SER A 9 2.42 -14.17 3.13
CA SER A 9 2.47 -13.92 4.55
C SER A 9 3.40 -14.92 5.25
N TYR A 10 4.13 -14.42 6.26
CA TYR A 10 4.98 -15.22 7.13
C TYR A 10 4.21 -15.94 8.25
N PHE A 11 2.91 -15.70 8.34
CA PHE A 11 2.04 -16.34 9.32
C PHE A 11 1.68 -17.77 8.87
N ASN A 12 2.21 -18.77 9.58
CA ASN A 12 1.90 -20.19 9.33
C ASN A 12 0.46 -20.59 9.72
N GLN A 13 -0.25 -19.76 10.49
CA GLN A 13 -1.65 -19.94 10.86
C GLN A 13 -2.44 -18.65 10.56
N LEU A 14 -2.22 -18.10 9.35
CA LEU A 14 -3.10 -17.05 8.84
C LEU A 14 -4.32 -17.70 8.21
N THR A 15 -5.46 -17.52 8.86
CA THR A 15 -6.73 -17.80 8.22
C THR A 15 -7.10 -16.58 7.36
N CYS A 16 -6.81 -16.67 6.06
CA CYS A 16 -7.29 -15.69 5.09
C CYS A 16 -8.73 -16.03 4.71
N ILE A 17 -9.65 -15.10 4.94
CA ILE A 17 -11.04 -15.21 4.49
C ILE A 17 -11.29 -14.10 3.48
N ALA A 18 -11.57 -14.47 2.23
CA ALA A 18 -12.17 -13.56 1.27
C ALA A 18 -13.67 -13.54 1.55
N LEU A 19 -14.18 -12.37 1.90
CA LEU A 19 -15.60 -12.10 1.88
C LEU A 19 -15.97 -11.63 0.48
N ARG A 20 -17.21 -11.89 0.08
CA ARG A 20 -17.71 -11.36 -1.20
C ARG A 20 -17.80 -9.84 -1.08
N ASP A 21 -17.52 -9.14 -2.17
CA ASP A 21 -17.88 -7.74 -2.25
C ASP A 21 -19.41 -7.62 -2.35
N HIS A 22 -19.95 -6.50 -1.90
CA HIS A 22 -21.33 -6.15 -2.14
C HIS A 22 -21.44 -5.35 -3.43
N ASP A 23 -22.35 -5.76 -4.32
CA ASP A 23 -22.46 -5.24 -5.69
C ASP A 23 -22.60 -3.70 -5.72
N GLU A 24 -23.28 -3.12 -4.74
CA GLU A 24 -23.50 -1.67 -4.64
C GLU A 24 -22.42 -0.93 -3.84
N ASN A 25 -21.69 -1.61 -2.96
CA ASN A 25 -20.68 -0.96 -2.13
C ASN A 25 -19.49 -1.88 -1.84
N PRO A 26 -18.35 -1.69 -2.52
CA PRO A 26 -17.19 -2.57 -2.40
C PRO A 26 -16.48 -2.47 -1.04
N THR A 27 -16.89 -1.54 -0.17
CA THR A 27 -16.34 -1.42 1.18
C THR A 27 -17.19 -2.13 2.23
N PHE A 28 -18.39 -2.61 1.88
CA PHE A 28 -19.22 -3.46 2.74
C PHE A 28 -18.85 -4.92 2.51
N LEU A 29 -18.60 -5.65 3.60
CA LEU A 29 -18.20 -7.05 3.59
C LEU A 29 -19.27 -7.90 4.28
N PRO A 30 -20.21 -8.51 3.52
CA PRO A 30 -21.26 -9.35 4.08
C PRO A 30 -20.70 -10.47 4.96
N GLY A 31 -21.23 -10.58 6.18
CA GLY A 31 -20.85 -11.64 7.14
C GLY A 31 -19.60 -11.36 7.97
N LEU A 32 -18.95 -10.20 7.78
CA LEU A 32 -17.75 -9.82 8.54
C LEU A 32 -17.99 -9.88 10.05
N GLU A 33 -19.11 -9.34 10.54
CA GLU A 33 -19.42 -9.27 11.97
C GLU A 33 -19.47 -10.65 12.61
N LYS A 34 -20.00 -11.66 11.92
CA LYS A 34 -20.07 -13.03 12.40
C LYS A 34 -18.68 -13.67 12.48
N VAL A 35 -17.81 -13.37 11.52
CA VAL A 35 -16.41 -13.85 11.55
C VAL A 35 -15.68 -13.30 12.77
N LEU A 36 -15.96 -12.05 13.15
CA LEU A 36 -15.27 -11.36 14.24
C LEU A 36 -15.63 -11.87 15.65
N GLU A 37 -16.72 -12.64 15.81
CA GLU A 37 -17.24 -13.11 17.10
C GLU A 37 -16.22 -13.86 17.97
N GLN A 38 -15.31 -14.61 17.34
CA GLN A 38 -14.34 -15.47 18.03
C GLN A 38 -13.02 -14.78 18.39
N PHE A 39 -12.84 -13.50 18.10
CA PHE A 39 -11.58 -12.79 18.28
C PHE A 39 -11.62 -11.86 19.49
N SER A 40 -10.56 -11.86 20.30
CA SER A 40 -10.40 -10.93 21.43
C SER A 40 -9.72 -9.61 21.06
N LEU A 41 -9.03 -9.60 19.91
CA LEU A 41 -8.35 -8.45 19.34
C LEU A 41 -8.60 -8.43 17.83
N VAL A 42 -9.01 -7.27 17.32
CA VAL A 42 -9.22 -7.02 15.89
C VAL A 42 -8.37 -5.83 15.48
N ILE A 43 -7.56 -6.00 14.44
CA ILE A 43 -6.82 -4.93 13.80
C ILE A 43 -7.52 -4.64 12.47
N VAL A 44 -8.05 -3.43 12.33
CA VAL A 44 -8.62 -2.97 11.06
C VAL A 44 -7.62 -2.03 10.38
N LYS A 45 -7.39 -2.24 9.08
CA LYS A 45 -6.57 -1.33 8.27
C LYS A 45 -7.47 -0.21 7.75
N GLU A 46 -7.10 1.03 8.00
CA GLU A 46 -7.88 2.24 7.71
C GLU A 46 -9.23 2.32 8.45
N ARG A 47 -9.89 3.50 8.37
CA ARG A 47 -11.07 3.84 9.19
C ARG A 47 -12.25 4.46 8.45
N LEU A 48 -12.19 4.59 7.12
CA LEU A 48 -13.23 5.26 6.32
C LEU A 48 -14.17 4.29 5.61
N GLY A 49 -13.79 3.02 5.44
CA GLY A 49 -14.64 2.04 4.75
C GLY A 49 -15.80 1.54 5.61
N LEU A 50 -16.88 1.09 4.97
CA LEU A 50 -18.00 0.45 5.70
C LEU A 50 -17.54 -0.76 6.52
N TYR A 51 -16.55 -1.52 6.06
CA TYR A 51 -15.97 -2.62 6.83
C TYR A 51 -15.46 -2.15 8.20
N ALA A 52 -14.90 -0.94 8.33
CA ALA A 52 -14.44 -0.43 9.62
C ALA A 52 -15.61 -0.11 10.55
N TYR A 53 -16.70 0.39 9.98
CA TYR A 53 -17.96 0.57 10.71
C TYR A 53 -18.60 -0.77 11.11
N GLN A 54 -18.54 -1.79 10.25
CA GLN A 54 -18.98 -3.15 10.59
C GLN A 54 -18.16 -3.74 11.75
N VAL A 55 -16.83 -3.56 11.73
CA VAL A 55 -15.95 -3.93 12.85
C VAL A 55 -16.37 -3.21 14.13
N LEU A 56 -16.70 -1.92 14.07
CA LEU A 56 -17.23 -1.19 15.23
C LEU A 56 -18.54 -1.81 15.74
N LYS A 57 -19.50 -2.11 14.88
CA LYS A 57 -20.76 -2.76 15.30
C LYS A 57 -20.50 -4.12 15.95
N ALA A 58 -19.58 -4.90 15.39
CA ALA A 58 -19.16 -6.17 15.96
C ALA A 58 -18.48 -5.96 17.33
N LYS A 59 -17.65 -4.92 17.49
CA LYS A 59 -17.02 -4.57 18.76
C LYS A 59 -18.06 -4.32 19.85
N TRP A 60 -19.12 -3.58 19.56
CA TRP A 60 -20.18 -3.34 20.55
C TRP A 60 -20.89 -4.62 20.99
N ARG A 61 -20.99 -5.61 20.10
CA ARG A 61 -21.63 -6.90 20.41
C ARG A 61 -20.71 -7.87 21.13
N PHE A 62 -19.45 -7.96 20.72
CA PHE A 62 -18.51 -9.01 21.14
C PHE A 62 -17.38 -8.50 22.05
N GLN A 63 -17.30 -7.20 22.28
CA GLN A 63 -16.44 -6.54 23.28
C GLN A 63 -14.92 -6.80 23.11
N PHE A 64 -14.46 -7.07 21.89
CA PHE A 64 -13.03 -7.21 21.59
C PHE A 64 -12.28 -5.87 21.64
N LYS A 65 -10.94 -5.95 21.72
CA LYS A 65 -10.05 -4.79 21.54
C LYS A 65 -9.93 -4.45 20.06
N LEU A 66 -10.07 -3.18 19.72
CA LEU A 66 -10.01 -2.68 18.35
C LEU A 66 -8.76 -1.81 18.17
N LEU A 67 -7.85 -2.26 17.33
CA LEU A 67 -6.74 -1.45 16.85
C LEU A 67 -7.03 -0.98 15.43
N VAL A 68 -6.75 0.29 15.16
CA VAL A 68 -6.85 0.86 13.81
C VAL A 68 -5.44 1.11 13.31
N TRP A 69 -5.04 0.39 12.27
CA TRP A 69 -3.78 0.63 11.58
C TRP A 69 -4.00 1.65 10.46
N VAL A 70 -3.32 2.78 10.55
CA VAL A 70 -3.35 3.86 9.57
C VAL A 70 -1.98 4.03 8.94
N ASP A 71 -1.92 4.01 7.61
CA ASP A 71 -0.66 4.17 6.86
C ASP A 71 -0.32 5.66 6.69
N ASN A 72 -0.90 6.28 5.66
CA ASN A 72 -0.78 7.70 5.35
C ASN A 72 -2.15 8.36 5.54
N LEU A 73 -2.21 9.37 6.41
CA LEU A 73 -3.45 10.04 6.75
C LEU A 73 -3.34 11.54 6.51
N VAL A 74 -4.30 12.07 5.75
CA VAL A 74 -4.58 13.51 5.73
C VAL A 74 -5.63 13.80 6.80
N ALA A 75 -5.51 14.95 7.48
CA ALA A 75 -6.49 15.34 8.50
C ALA A 75 -7.87 15.58 7.88
N PHE A 76 -8.91 15.10 8.56
CA PHE A 76 -10.31 15.21 8.17
C PHE A 76 -10.60 14.72 6.73
N PRO A 77 -10.17 13.50 6.37
CA PRO A 77 -10.43 12.97 5.03
C PRO A 77 -11.93 12.78 4.83
N ALA A 78 -12.42 13.06 3.62
CA ALA A 78 -13.83 13.01 3.24
C ALA A 78 -14.76 13.75 4.22
N HIS A 79 -14.32 14.91 4.74
CA HIS A 79 -15.12 15.71 5.66
C HIS A 79 -16.43 16.19 5.02
N ASP A 80 -16.42 16.48 3.73
CA ASP A 80 -17.54 16.90 2.90
C ASP A 80 -18.61 15.82 2.68
N VAL A 81 -18.28 14.54 2.93
CA VAL A 81 -19.21 13.42 2.79
C VAL A 81 -19.75 13.00 4.16
N ASP A 82 -21.00 13.33 4.46
CA ASP A 82 -21.61 13.13 5.79
C ASP A 82 -21.48 11.68 6.30
N GLN A 83 -21.75 10.69 5.45
CA GLN A 83 -21.63 9.28 5.81
C GLN A 83 -20.20 8.91 6.23
N MET A 84 -19.19 9.36 5.47
CA MET A 84 -17.78 9.11 5.77
C MET A 84 -17.36 9.85 7.04
N ARG A 85 -17.84 11.09 7.24
CA ARG A 85 -17.64 11.86 8.46
C ARG A 85 -18.16 11.12 9.69
N THR A 86 -19.36 10.54 9.61
CA THR A 86 -19.94 9.74 10.69
C THR A 86 -19.11 8.49 10.97
N ILE A 87 -18.79 7.69 9.94
CA ILE A 87 -17.99 6.47 10.10
C ILE A 87 -16.65 6.80 10.76
N ARG A 88 -15.97 7.82 10.24
CA ARG A 88 -14.68 8.30 10.73
C ARG A 88 -14.74 8.62 12.23
N THR A 89 -15.72 9.45 12.63
CA THR A 89 -15.88 9.88 14.03
C THR A 89 -16.19 8.70 14.95
N GLU A 90 -17.14 7.85 14.56
CA GLU A 90 -17.57 6.70 15.35
C GLU A 90 -16.45 5.67 15.54
N VAL A 91 -15.75 5.32 14.46
CA VAL A 91 -14.59 4.41 14.52
C VAL A 91 -13.47 5.04 15.35
N SER A 92 -13.20 6.35 15.16
CA SER A 92 -12.17 7.03 15.93
C SER A 92 -12.46 7.08 17.42
N ASN A 93 -13.72 7.21 17.82
CA ASN A 93 -14.10 7.24 19.24
C ASN A 93 -13.99 5.86 19.89
N ALA A 94 -14.31 4.81 19.14
CA ALA A 94 -14.38 3.45 19.68
C ALA A 94 -13.07 2.65 19.60
N ALA A 95 -12.09 3.06 18.78
CA ALA A 95 -10.79 2.39 18.69
C ALA A 95 -10.07 2.39 20.06
N ASP A 96 -9.50 1.28 20.49
CA ASP A 96 -8.69 1.27 21.72
C ASP A 96 -7.32 1.91 21.48
N CYS A 97 -6.75 1.74 20.28
CA CYS A 97 -5.47 2.32 19.90
C CYS A 97 -5.33 2.43 18.37
N PHE A 98 -4.51 3.39 17.94
CA PHE A 98 -4.10 3.59 16.57
C PHE A 98 -2.63 3.21 16.39
N LEU A 99 -2.34 2.43 15.36
CA LEU A 99 -0.99 2.14 14.90
C LEU A 99 -0.70 3.06 13.71
N VAL A 100 0.31 3.93 13.82
CA VAL A 100 0.67 4.90 12.77
C VAL A 100 2.08 4.68 12.26
N GLN A 101 2.27 4.78 10.94
CA GLN A 101 3.58 4.58 10.31
C GLN A 101 4.45 5.85 10.29
N SER A 102 3.85 7.03 10.47
CA SER A 102 4.53 8.33 10.33
C SER A 102 4.09 9.34 11.39
N ASN A 103 4.95 10.33 11.64
CA ASN A 103 4.61 11.47 12.49
C ASN A 103 3.48 12.32 11.88
N SER A 104 3.40 12.41 10.55
CA SER A 104 2.32 13.11 9.87
C SER A 104 0.95 12.49 10.18
N ALA A 105 0.86 11.15 10.15
CA ALA A 105 -0.37 10.45 10.52
C ALA A 105 -0.73 10.63 12.01
N ARG A 106 0.27 10.66 12.91
CA ARG A 106 0.05 11.01 14.32
C ARG A 106 -0.56 12.41 14.47
N ILE A 107 0.05 13.41 13.84
CA ILE A 107 -0.42 14.81 13.89
C ILE A 107 -1.85 14.90 13.34
N ALA A 108 -2.15 14.23 12.23
CA ALA A 108 -3.49 14.22 11.67
C ALA A 108 -4.54 13.66 12.65
N LEU A 109 -4.23 12.56 13.35
CA LEU A 109 -5.13 12.00 14.37
C LEU A 109 -5.29 12.92 15.59
N GLU A 110 -4.22 13.57 16.05
CA GLU A 110 -4.26 14.52 17.16
C GLU A 110 -5.09 15.77 16.81
N LEU A 111 -4.97 16.29 15.59
CA LEU A 111 -5.80 17.38 15.06
C LEU A 111 -7.29 17.00 15.01
N GLU A 112 -7.58 15.71 14.78
CA GLU A 112 -8.94 15.17 14.81
C GLU A 112 -9.44 14.84 16.22
N GLY A 113 -8.65 15.11 17.27
CA GLY A 113 -9.04 14.92 18.66
C GLY A 113 -8.75 13.55 19.24
N VAL A 114 -7.98 12.70 18.56
CA VAL A 114 -7.52 11.43 19.14
C VAL A 114 -6.45 11.70 20.19
N ALA A 115 -6.67 11.20 21.40
CA ALA A 115 -5.72 11.36 22.50
C ALA A 115 -4.37 10.70 22.18
N SER A 116 -3.27 11.41 22.46
CA SER A 116 -1.91 10.96 22.13
C SER A 116 -1.53 9.61 22.74
N ASN A 117 -2.05 9.30 23.93
CA ASN A 117 -1.84 8.01 24.60
C ASN A 117 -2.50 6.81 23.88
N ARG A 118 -3.44 7.07 22.96
CA ARG A 118 -4.06 6.05 22.10
C ARG A 118 -3.30 5.87 20.79
N ILE A 119 -2.27 6.66 20.49
CA ILE A 119 -1.54 6.63 19.21
C ILE A 119 -0.15 6.04 19.43
N GLN A 120 0.09 4.87 18.85
CA GLN A 120 1.37 4.15 18.91
C GLN A 120 2.06 4.17 17.56
N SER A 121 3.35 4.54 17.57
CA SER A 121 4.15 4.52 16.35
C SER A 121 4.53 3.07 16.02
N PHE A 122 4.25 2.68 14.78
CA PHE A 122 4.57 1.38 14.23
C PHE A 122 5.33 1.57 12.92
N THR A 123 6.65 1.52 12.99
CA THR A 123 7.49 1.65 11.79
C THR A 123 7.48 0.32 11.02
N PRO A 124 7.10 0.33 9.73
CA PRO A 124 7.20 -0.86 8.90
C PRO A 124 8.62 -1.39 8.89
N TRP A 125 8.77 -2.72 8.99
CA TRP A 125 10.05 -3.36 8.79
C TRP A 125 10.09 -4.09 7.45
N ILE A 126 11.30 -4.21 6.91
CA ILE A 126 11.58 -5.11 5.79
C ILE A 126 12.32 -6.31 6.35
N GLU A 127 11.83 -7.50 6.04
CA GLU A 127 12.42 -8.74 6.56
C GLU A 127 13.71 -9.12 5.85
N GLU A 128 13.75 -8.89 4.54
CA GLU A 128 14.90 -9.17 3.71
C GLU A 128 15.29 -7.89 2.95
N ARG A 129 16.59 -7.61 2.98
CA ARG A 129 17.18 -6.58 2.12
C ARG A 129 17.75 -7.29 0.91
N GLY A 130 17.38 -6.83 -0.28
CA GLY A 130 17.99 -7.33 -1.51
C GLY A 130 19.52 -7.18 -1.47
N ASP A 131 20.22 -8.00 -2.23
CA ASP A 131 21.67 -7.93 -2.36
C ASP A 131 22.09 -6.57 -2.93
N ARG A 132 22.70 -5.74 -2.07
CA ARG A 132 23.20 -4.41 -2.42
C ARG A 132 24.69 -4.41 -2.73
N THR A 133 25.36 -5.56 -2.81
CA THR A 133 26.77 -5.62 -3.21
C THR A 133 26.94 -5.15 -4.67
N PRO A 134 28.16 -4.75 -5.08
CA PRO A 134 28.43 -4.45 -6.49
C PRO A 134 28.01 -5.58 -7.44
N ALA A 135 28.28 -6.84 -7.08
CA ALA A 135 27.89 -8.01 -7.85
C ALA A 135 26.36 -8.18 -7.95
N GLY A 136 25.64 -8.00 -6.83
CA GLY A 136 24.18 -8.02 -6.81
C GLY A 136 23.56 -6.95 -7.70
N ARG A 137 24.10 -5.73 -7.64
CA ARG A 137 23.66 -4.61 -8.51
C ARG A 137 23.95 -4.85 -9.98
N ALA A 138 25.12 -5.38 -10.31
CA ALA A 138 25.49 -5.74 -11.70
C ALA A 138 24.55 -6.82 -12.25
N LYS A 139 24.26 -7.85 -11.44
CA LYS A 139 23.30 -8.90 -11.77
C LYS A 139 21.88 -8.35 -12.00
N ALA A 140 21.44 -7.42 -11.16
CA ALA A 140 20.13 -6.78 -11.32
C ALA A 140 20.05 -5.92 -12.59
N ARG A 141 21.11 -5.16 -12.91
CA ARG A 141 21.23 -4.40 -14.17
C ARG A 141 21.16 -5.31 -15.38
N ALA A 142 21.96 -6.39 -15.39
CA ALA A 142 21.97 -7.36 -16.48
C ALA A 142 20.60 -8.01 -16.70
N ALA A 143 19.89 -8.35 -15.62
CA ALA A 143 18.54 -8.92 -15.70
C ALA A 143 17.49 -7.97 -16.31
N LEU A 144 17.75 -6.66 -16.27
CA LEU A 144 16.90 -5.62 -16.86
C LEU A 144 17.42 -5.12 -18.22
N GLY A 145 18.51 -5.70 -18.75
CA GLY A 145 19.14 -5.25 -20.00
C GLY A 145 19.81 -3.88 -19.90
N LEU A 146 20.21 -3.46 -18.69
CA LEU A 146 20.81 -2.15 -18.42
C LEU A 146 22.34 -2.24 -18.41
N SER A 147 22.98 -1.23 -18.98
CA SER A 147 24.44 -1.07 -18.98
C SER A 147 24.95 -0.61 -17.61
N GLU A 148 26.23 -0.85 -17.31
CA GLU A 148 26.89 -0.25 -16.15
C GLU A 148 27.03 1.27 -16.26
N SER A 149 27.11 1.80 -17.48
CA SER A 149 27.21 3.24 -17.76
C SER A 149 25.87 3.97 -17.64
N ASP A 150 24.75 3.25 -17.49
CA ASP A 150 23.42 3.86 -17.41
C ASP A 150 23.22 4.57 -16.07
N LEU A 151 22.70 5.78 -16.15
CA LEU A 151 22.19 6.53 -15.02
C LEU A 151 20.74 6.08 -14.79
N ILE A 152 20.49 5.40 -13.68
CA ILE A 152 19.18 4.79 -13.40
C ILE A 152 18.41 5.62 -12.38
N ILE A 153 17.18 6.00 -12.72
CA ILE A 153 16.15 6.43 -11.77
C ILE A 153 15.14 5.29 -11.65
N ALA A 154 14.95 4.76 -10.44
CA ALA A 154 14.05 3.64 -10.22
C ALA A 154 12.81 4.07 -9.41
N TYR A 155 11.64 3.67 -9.89
CA TYR A 155 10.37 3.76 -9.20
C TYR A 155 9.89 2.36 -8.83
N LEU A 156 9.43 2.19 -7.59
CA LEU A 156 8.82 0.96 -7.09
C LEU A 156 7.51 1.32 -6.39
N GLY A 157 6.38 0.96 -6.98
CA GLY A 157 5.08 1.33 -6.45
C GLY A 157 3.92 0.95 -7.38
N GLN A 158 2.71 1.39 -7.03
CA GLN A 158 1.57 1.22 -7.92
C GLN A 158 1.69 2.17 -9.12
N ILE A 159 1.07 1.83 -10.24
CA ILE A 159 1.04 2.72 -11.42
C ILE A 159 -0.35 3.35 -11.45
N GLU A 160 -0.56 4.34 -10.59
CA GLU A 160 -1.79 5.13 -10.50
C GLU A 160 -1.50 6.61 -10.81
N TRP A 161 -2.54 7.37 -11.13
CA TRP A 161 -2.40 8.74 -11.65
C TRP A 161 -1.86 9.71 -10.58
N GLU A 162 -2.12 9.44 -9.31
CA GLU A 162 -1.70 10.22 -8.15
C GLU A 162 -0.23 10.02 -7.75
N GLU A 163 0.45 9.02 -8.32
CA GLU A 163 1.81 8.62 -7.92
C GLU A 163 2.92 9.51 -8.53
N GLY A 164 2.54 10.57 -9.26
CA GLY A 164 3.49 11.55 -9.83
C GLY A 164 4.39 10.99 -10.94
N LEU A 165 4.07 9.81 -11.50
CA LEU A 165 4.85 9.19 -12.57
C LEU A 165 4.88 10.05 -13.84
N SER A 166 3.78 10.71 -14.19
CA SER A 166 3.72 11.66 -15.31
C SER A 166 4.73 12.80 -15.13
N ASP A 167 4.84 13.34 -13.92
CA ASP A 167 5.80 14.40 -13.59
C ASP A 167 7.25 13.89 -13.69
N LEU A 168 7.50 12.66 -13.25
CA LEU A 168 8.81 12.02 -13.39
C LEU A 168 9.24 11.89 -14.86
N ILE A 169 8.33 11.45 -15.73
CA ILE A 169 8.58 11.34 -17.18
C ILE A 169 8.82 12.74 -17.79
N ALA A 170 7.99 13.72 -17.45
CA ALA A 170 8.14 15.10 -17.92
C ALA A 170 9.48 15.72 -17.47
N ALA A 171 9.84 15.55 -16.19
CA ALA A 171 11.10 16.04 -15.64
C ALA A 171 12.31 15.39 -16.33
N SER A 172 12.21 14.09 -16.63
CA SER A 172 13.26 13.37 -17.37
C SER A 172 13.42 13.89 -18.80
N LYS A 173 12.31 14.21 -19.48
CA LYS A 173 12.35 14.86 -20.80
C LYS A 173 13.04 16.21 -20.74
N LEU A 174 12.68 17.04 -19.76
CA LEU A 174 13.30 18.35 -19.57
C LEU A 174 14.80 18.23 -19.28
N LEU A 175 15.21 17.24 -18.48
CA LEU A 175 16.60 16.98 -18.18
C LEU A 175 17.39 16.57 -19.44
N ILE A 176 16.85 15.67 -20.26
CA ILE A 176 17.44 15.28 -21.55
C ILE A 176 17.53 16.46 -22.52
N ASN A 177 16.50 17.32 -22.56
CA ASN A 177 16.52 18.49 -23.43
C ASN A 177 17.59 19.50 -23.01
N ARG A 178 17.87 19.62 -21.71
CA ARG A 178 18.94 20.49 -21.18
C ARG A 178 20.33 19.90 -21.38
N GLU A 179 20.45 18.57 -21.30
CA GLU A 179 21.71 17.85 -21.42
C GLU A 179 21.53 16.65 -22.35
N ALA A 180 21.74 16.86 -23.65
CA ALA A 180 21.46 15.86 -24.69
C ALA A 180 22.25 14.56 -24.51
N SER A 181 23.42 14.60 -23.86
CA SER A 181 24.23 13.41 -23.58
C SER A 181 23.51 12.39 -22.67
N LEU A 182 22.51 12.84 -21.90
CA LEU A 182 21.69 11.97 -21.06
C LEU A 182 20.70 11.13 -21.86
N ARG A 183 20.38 11.48 -23.12
CA ARG A 183 19.47 10.68 -23.95
C ARG A 183 19.91 9.22 -24.04
N ALA A 184 21.22 8.99 -24.19
CA ALA A 184 21.77 7.65 -24.30
C ALA A 184 21.98 6.96 -22.94
N LYS A 185 22.09 7.72 -21.84
CA LYS A 185 22.51 7.20 -20.52
C LYS A 185 21.37 7.08 -19.51
N LEU A 186 20.38 7.97 -19.56
CA LEU A 186 19.32 8.01 -18.57
C LEU A 186 18.32 6.88 -18.82
N LYS A 187 18.09 6.06 -17.78
CA LYS A 187 17.11 4.98 -17.78
C LYS A 187 16.16 5.15 -16.59
N ILE A 188 14.86 5.16 -16.86
CA ILE A 188 13.80 5.21 -15.87
C ILE A 188 13.24 3.79 -15.75
N VAL A 189 13.42 3.17 -14.59
CA VAL A 189 12.92 1.81 -14.35
C VAL A 189 11.64 1.93 -13.53
N ILE A 190 10.50 1.55 -14.11
CA ILE A 190 9.20 1.54 -13.44
C ILE A 190 8.87 0.10 -13.05
N CYS A 191 8.97 -0.18 -11.76
CA CYS A 191 8.61 -1.47 -11.17
C CYS A 191 7.25 -1.38 -10.49
N GLY A 192 6.21 -1.92 -11.12
CA GLY A 192 4.85 -1.76 -10.61
C GLY A 192 3.76 -2.32 -11.51
N VAL A 193 2.54 -2.31 -10.98
CA VAL A 193 1.29 -2.56 -11.70
C VAL A 193 0.26 -1.55 -11.22
N GLY A 194 -0.68 -1.17 -12.07
CA GLY A 194 -1.76 -0.26 -11.70
C GLY A 194 -2.64 0.08 -12.89
N SER A 195 -3.79 0.68 -12.61
CA SER A 195 -4.82 0.96 -13.61
C SER A 195 -4.36 1.98 -14.65
N PHE A 196 -3.45 2.89 -14.27
CA PHE A 196 -2.90 3.95 -15.12
C PHE A 196 -1.75 3.49 -16.05
N SER A 197 -1.51 2.18 -16.15
CA SER A 197 -0.39 1.62 -16.92
C SER A 197 -0.49 1.86 -18.43
N SER A 198 -1.70 1.94 -19.00
CA SER A 198 -1.92 2.26 -20.42
C SER A 198 -1.57 3.70 -20.72
N ASP A 199 -2.18 4.63 -19.98
CA ASP A 199 -2.01 6.07 -20.15
C ASP A 199 -0.56 6.49 -19.94
N MET A 200 0.12 5.86 -18.98
CA MET A 200 1.54 6.11 -18.75
C MET A 200 2.40 5.75 -19.97
N ARG A 201 2.08 4.66 -20.69
CA ARG A 201 2.81 4.31 -21.93
C ARG A 201 2.55 5.33 -23.02
N ASP A 202 1.32 5.80 -23.16
CA ASP A 202 0.97 6.83 -24.14
C ASP A 202 1.69 8.15 -23.86
N ILE A 203 1.80 8.56 -22.59
CA ILE A 203 2.58 9.73 -22.18
C ILE A 203 4.07 9.57 -22.53
N ILE A 204 4.67 8.41 -22.21
CA ILE A 204 6.08 8.13 -22.52
C ILE A 204 6.33 8.22 -24.03
N LYS A 205 5.44 7.63 -24.82
CA LYS A 205 5.48 7.67 -26.28
C LYS A 205 5.31 9.09 -26.82
N ALA A 206 4.34 9.85 -26.32
CA ALA A 206 4.13 11.24 -26.70
C ALA A 206 5.36 12.12 -26.41
N MET A 207 6.11 11.82 -25.35
CA MET A 207 7.36 12.50 -25.02
C MET A 207 8.60 11.94 -25.75
N GLY A 208 8.43 10.86 -26.51
CA GLY A 208 9.50 10.17 -27.25
C GLY A 208 10.54 9.51 -26.34
N LEU A 209 10.15 9.07 -25.14
CA LEU A 209 11.04 8.50 -24.13
C LEU A 209 11.01 6.97 -24.07
N GLU A 210 10.43 6.30 -25.05
CA GLU A 210 10.25 4.83 -25.06
C GLU A 210 11.57 4.06 -24.81
N GLU A 211 12.68 4.51 -25.40
CA GLU A 211 14.01 3.90 -25.22
C GLU A 211 14.65 4.19 -23.86
N ASN A 212 14.14 5.18 -23.13
CA ASN A 212 14.63 5.57 -21.81
C ASN A 212 13.84 4.90 -20.69
N VAL A 213 12.71 4.26 -20.96
CA VAL A 213 11.87 3.66 -19.91
C VAL A 213 11.88 2.14 -19.99
N VAL A 214 12.13 1.49 -18.85
CA VAL A 214 12.05 0.04 -18.68
C VAL A 214 10.91 -0.28 -17.71
N TYR A 215 9.93 -1.04 -18.18
CA TYR A 215 8.87 -1.57 -17.33
C TYR A 215 9.24 -2.93 -16.77
N TYR A 216 9.02 -3.11 -15.47
CA TYR A 216 9.21 -4.38 -14.81
C TYR A 216 7.99 -4.70 -13.94
N ALA A 217 7.29 -5.79 -14.25
CA ALA A 217 6.24 -6.29 -13.38
C ALA A 217 6.87 -7.03 -12.19
N PRO A 218 6.57 -6.66 -10.93
CA PRO A 218 7.16 -7.32 -9.78
C PRO A 218 6.75 -8.80 -9.74
N MET A 219 7.74 -9.70 -9.73
CA MET A 219 7.56 -11.14 -9.48
C MET A 219 8.19 -11.49 -8.13
N ARG A 220 7.43 -12.14 -7.23
CA ARG A 220 7.99 -12.63 -5.95
C ARG A 220 8.60 -14.01 -6.16
N ARG A 221 9.86 -14.20 -5.79
CA ARG A 221 10.46 -15.54 -5.62
C ARG A 221 10.02 -16.11 -4.27
N LEU A 222 9.54 -17.35 -4.24
CA LEU A 222 9.15 -18.04 -3.01
C LEU A 222 10.42 -18.43 -2.23
N SER A 223 10.55 -18.01 -0.96
CA SER A 223 11.65 -18.42 -0.05
C SER A 223 11.13 -19.31 1.10
N ALA A 224 12.00 -20.20 1.60
CA ALA A 224 11.62 -21.44 2.29
C ALA A 224 11.60 -21.41 3.84
N SER A 225 11.85 -20.28 4.50
CA SER A 225 11.94 -20.23 5.97
C SER A 225 10.80 -19.42 6.60
N ARG A 226 9.88 -20.07 7.31
CA ARG A 226 8.72 -19.42 7.98
C ARG A 226 8.70 -19.68 9.49
N LYS A 227 8.58 -18.63 10.30
CA LYS A 227 8.37 -18.70 11.76
C LYS A 227 6.88 -18.55 12.12
N ARG A 228 6.45 -19.07 13.28
CA ARG A 228 5.03 -19.28 13.63
C ARG A 228 4.41 -18.09 14.36
N PHE A 229 3.25 -17.61 13.88
CA PHE A 229 2.31 -16.70 14.56
C PHE A 229 0.88 -16.90 13.98
N ASN A 230 -0.15 -16.58 14.78
CA ASN A 230 -1.57 -16.70 14.40
C ASN A 230 -2.13 -15.32 14.10
N ALA A 231 -2.76 -15.12 12.93
CA ALA A 231 -3.33 -13.84 12.52
C ALA A 231 -4.58 -14.05 11.65
N PHE A 232 -5.42 -13.01 11.53
CA PHE A 232 -6.57 -12.96 10.64
C PHE A 232 -6.46 -11.74 9.72
N ALA A 233 -6.75 -11.92 8.44
CA ALA A 233 -6.81 -10.84 7.46
C ALA A 233 -8.04 -11.04 6.57
N ALA A 234 -8.96 -10.08 6.60
CA ALA A 234 -9.98 -9.91 5.57
C ALA A 234 -9.37 -9.03 4.48
N CYS A 235 -9.38 -9.50 3.23
CA CYS A 235 -8.83 -8.75 2.10
C CYS A 235 -9.81 -8.73 0.95
N ARG A 236 -9.95 -7.55 0.36
CA ARG A 236 -10.71 -7.30 -0.86
C ARG A 236 -10.10 -8.08 -2.03
N THR A 237 -10.94 -8.66 -2.89
CA THR A 237 -10.54 -9.11 -4.22
C THR A 237 -10.63 -7.94 -5.19
N TRP A 238 -9.51 -7.61 -5.85
CA TRP A 238 -9.50 -6.71 -7.01
C TRP A 238 -9.88 -7.48 -8.26
#